data_AF-A0A432J397-F1
#
_entry.id   AF-A0A432J397-F1
#
_cell.length_a   1.000
_cell.length_b   1.000
_cell.length_c   1.000
_cell.angle_alpha   90.00
_cell.angle_beta   90.00
_cell.angle_gamma   90.00
#
_symmetry.space_group_name_H-M   'P 1'
#
loop_
_entity.id
_entity.type
_entity.pdbx_description
1 polymer ?
#
loop_
_entity_poly.entity_id
_entity_poly.type
_entity_poly.pdbx_seq_one_letter_code
_entity_poly.pdbx_strand_id
1 'polypeptide(L)'
;MKLALPTAQLYIPDNAPEADALARTTHLAIGAHQDDLEIMAVDGILEAFGQPDKWFTGVVMTNGAGSPRTGIYGDYSDGEMQVVRAQEQKKAAFIGNYAAQFLLDHPSSAIKNPANRAPVEDLIAILRATRPEIVYTHNPADKHDTHIGVMLKTLAAIRSLPKKERPCKFYGCEVWRDLDWMLDEDKVAFDVSRHENMQMALVSVFDSQVSGGKRYDLATMGRRRANATYYASHATDMADLMAFAMDLTPLIEKDDLDIEGYVRAHIERFARDVSGRLSRLR
;
A
#
# COMPACT_ATOMS: atom_id res chain seq x y z
N MET A 1 13.58 -15.28 -10.26
CA MET A 1 12.81 -16.17 -9.35
C MET A 1 11.62 -16.77 -10.11
N LYS A 2 10.95 -17.84 -9.61
CA LYS A 2 9.73 -18.39 -10.27
C LYS A 2 8.47 -17.95 -9.53
N LEU A 3 7.57 -17.26 -10.23
CA LEU A 3 6.25 -16.85 -9.74
C LEU A 3 5.16 -17.76 -10.33
N ALA A 4 3.97 -17.73 -9.75
CA ALA A 4 2.87 -18.63 -10.06
C ALA A 4 2.34 -18.45 -11.49
N LEU A 5 2.18 -17.19 -11.93
CA LEU A 5 1.72 -16.86 -13.27
C LEU A 5 2.91 -16.59 -14.20
N PRO A 6 2.95 -17.20 -15.41
CA PRO A 6 4.00 -16.95 -16.39
C PRO A 6 3.95 -15.52 -16.96
N THR A 7 2.82 -14.84 -16.80
CA THR A 7 2.60 -13.45 -17.20
C THR A 7 3.04 -12.44 -16.16
N ALA A 8 3.44 -12.89 -14.96
CA ALA A 8 4.00 -12.02 -13.93
C ALA A 8 5.29 -11.35 -14.43
N GLN A 9 5.46 -10.07 -14.13
CA GLN A 9 6.57 -9.25 -14.61
C GLN A 9 7.35 -8.68 -13.43
N LEU A 10 8.67 -8.59 -13.62
CA LEU A 10 9.58 -7.83 -12.78
C LEU A 10 10.19 -6.71 -13.62
N TYR A 11 10.03 -5.47 -13.16
CA TYR A 11 10.65 -4.30 -13.76
C TYR A 11 11.69 -3.71 -12.80
N ILE A 12 12.90 -3.47 -13.30
CA ILE A 12 14.02 -2.89 -12.54
C ILE A 12 14.40 -1.59 -13.25
N PRO A 13 14.03 -0.40 -12.70
CA PRO A 13 14.17 0.88 -13.40
C PRO A 13 15.60 1.21 -13.83
N ASP A 14 16.60 0.85 -13.02
CA ASP A 14 18.02 1.14 -13.26
C ASP A 14 18.76 0.00 -14.00
N ASN A 15 18.05 -1.05 -14.40
CA ASN A 15 18.60 -2.25 -15.05
C ASN A 15 19.68 -2.99 -14.23
N ALA A 16 19.73 -2.82 -12.91
CA ALA A 16 20.57 -3.64 -12.06
C ALA A 16 20.23 -5.15 -12.19
N PRO A 17 21.17 -6.07 -11.94
CA PRO A 17 20.88 -7.49 -11.89
C PRO A 17 19.75 -7.81 -10.89
N GLU A 18 18.87 -8.75 -11.23
CA GLU A 18 17.69 -9.10 -10.40
C GLU A 18 18.06 -9.35 -8.92
N ALA A 19 19.10 -10.15 -8.67
CA ALA A 19 19.51 -10.47 -7.31
C ALA A 19 19.92 -9.23 -6.51
N ASP A 20 20.65 -8.30 -7.13
CA ASP A 20 21.13 -7.07 -6.49
C ASP A 20 19.98 -6.09 -6.26
N ALA A 21 19.10 -5.95 -7.25
CA ALA A 21 17.93 -5.08 -7.18
C ALA A 21 16.96 -5.49 -6.06
N LEU A 22 16.77 -6.80 -5.85
CA LEU A 22 15.91 -7.31 -4.79
C LEU A 22 16.61 -7.30 -3.43
N ALA A 23 17.89 -7.66 -3.35
CA ALA A 23 18.60 -7.74 -2.08
C ALA A 23 18.81 -6.37 -1.40
N ARG A 24 18.76 -5.26 -2.15
CA ARG A 24 18.87 -3.90 -1.60
C ARG A 24 17.56 -3.36 -1.03
N THR A 25 16.43 -4.04 -1.23
CA THR A 25 15.12 -3.59 -0.74
C THR A 25 15.15 -3.39 0.77
N THR A 26 14.67 -2.23 1.22
CA THR A 26 14.49 -1.90 2.65
C THR A 26 13.02 -1.70 2.98
N HIS A 27 12.28 -1.07 2.05
CA HIS A 27 10.86 -0.78 2.15
C HIS A 27 10.15 -1.55 1.04
N LEU A 28 9.18 -2.40 1.38
CA LEU A 28 8.39 -3.16 0.43
C LEU A 28 6.92 -2.77 0.56
N ALA A 29 6.27 -2.41 -0.54
CA ALA A 29 4.83 -2.15 -0.54
C ALA A 29 4.09 -3.20 -1.39
N ILE A 30 3.00 -3.73 -0.85
CA ILE A 30 2.18 -4.75 -1.50
C ILE A 30 0.76 -4.22 -1.68
N GLY A 31 0.44 -3.81 -2.91
CA GLY A 31 -0.84 -3.22 -3.32
C GLY A 31 -1.69 -4.18 -4.14
N ALA A 32 -2.98 -3.88 -4.22
CA ALA A 32 -3.93 -4.71 -4.96
C ALA A 32 -3.89 -4.35 -6.43
N HIS A 33 -3.93 -3.06 -6.73
CA HIS A 33 -4.02 -2.52 -8.07
C HIS A 33 -2.88 -1.53 -8.33
N GLN A 34 -2.69 -1.20 -9.61
CA GLN A 34 -1.76 -0.18 -10.03
C GLN A 34 -2.30 1.19 -9.65
N ASP A 35 -1.53 2.00 -8.90
CA ASP A 35 -1.86 3.26 -8.18
C ASP A 35 -1.85 3.15 -6.65
N ASP A 36 -2.19 1.98 -6.09
CA ASP A 36 -2.30 1.79 -4.65
C ASP A 36 -1.00 2.13 -3.92
N LEU A 37 0.16 1.75 -4.48
CA LEU A 37 1.46 1.92 -3.85
C LEU A 37 1.79 3.40 -3.61
N GLU A 38 1.53 4.23 -4.62
CA GLU A 38 1.82 5.66 -4.61
C GLU A 38 0.87 6.43 -3.69
N ILE A 39 -0.34 5.91 -3.51
CA ILE A 39 -1.34 6.46 -2.57
C ILE A 39 -0.97 6.07 -1.13
N MET A 40 -0.78 4.78 -0.89
CA MET A 40 -0.76 4.20 0.46
C MET A 40 0.64 4.17 1.10
N ALA A 41 1.69 3.96 0.31
CA ALA A 41 3.04 3.70 0.80
C ALA A 41 4.02 4.85 0.46
N VAL A 42 3.51 6.07 0.34
CA VAL A 42 4.31 7.26 0.00
C VAL A 42 5.44 7.52 0.99
N ASP A 43 5.23 7.18 2.26
CA ASP A 43 6.26 7.24 3.30
C ASP A 43 7.51 6.44 2.90
N GLY A 44 7.34 5.15 2.58
CA GLY A 44 8.44 4.29 2.15
C GLY A 44 9.08 4.73 0.83
N ILE A 45 8.28 5.26 -0.11
CA ILE A 45 8.80 5.82 -1.37
C ILE A 45 9.72 7.02 -1.06
N LEU A 46 9.26 7.94 -0.23
CA LEU A 46 10.01 9.13 0.15
C LEU A 46 11.26 8.78 0.95
N GLU A 47 11.17 7.82 1.89
CA GLU A 47 12.30 7.35 2.70
C GLU A 47 13.42 6.75 1.87
N ALA A 48 13.09 6.10 0.75
CA ALA A 48 14.06 5.56 -0.19
C ALA A 48 14.53 6.58 -1.24
N PHE A 49 13.73 7.60 -1.56
CA PHE A 49 13.99 8.46 -2.71
C PHE A 49 15.32 9.21 -2.58
N GLY A 50 16.23 8.95 -3.52
CA GLY A 50 17.55 9.59 -3.57
C GLY A 50 18.52 9.16 -2.47
N GLN A 51 18.21 8.10 -1.71
CA GLN A 51 19.10 7.58 -0.68
C GLN A 51 20.05 6.51 -1.23
N PRO A 52 21.30 6.44 -0.73
CA PRO A 52 22.25 5.43 -1.19
C PRO A 52 21.98 4.03 -0.60
N ASP A 53 21.37 3.96 0.58
CA ASP A 53 21.23 2.77 1.40
C ASP A 53 19.77 2.36 1.69
N LYS A 54 18.80 3.17 1.25
CA LYS A 54 17.37 2.86 1.33
C LYS A 54 16.76 2.71 -0.05
N TRP A 55 16.05 1.62 -0.24
CA TRP A 55 15.38 1.29 -1.49
C TRP A 55 13.95 0.81 -1.27
N PHE A 56 13.07 1.31 -2.14
CA PHE A 56 11.67 0.93 -2.19
C PHE A 56 11.42 -0.10 -3.29
N THR A 57 10.65 -1.14 -2.99
CA THR A 57 10.17 -2.11 -3.97
C THR A 57 8.65 -2.18 -3.92
N GLY A 58 8.04 -2.13 -5.09
CA GLY A 58 6.59 -2.25 -5.26
C GLY A 58 6.16 -3.64 -5.68
N VAL A 59 5.01 -4.11 -5.19
CA VAL A 59 4.32 -5.32 -5.64
C VAL A 59 2.87 -4.98 -5.91
N VAL A 60 2.44 -5.08 -7.16
CA VAL A 60 1.02 -5.02 -7.51
C VAL A 60 0.52 -6.44 -7.74
N MET A 61 -0.47 -6.84 -6.95
CA MET A 61 -0.98 -8.20 -6.93
C MET A 61 -1.84 -8.52 -8.15
N THR A 62 -2.61 -7.56 -8.67
CA THR A 62 -3.61 -7.83 -9.72
C THR A 62 -3.29 -7.24 -11.08
N ASN A 63 -3.97 -7.75 -12.11
CA ASN A 63 -3.79 -7.34 -13.50
C ASN A 63 -4.46 -6.00 -13.85
N GLY A 64 -5.37 -5.52 -13.01
CA GLY A 64 -6.04 -4.23 -13.22
C GLY A 64 -7.08 -4.21 -14.34
N ALA A 65 -7.48 -5.37 -14.87
CA ALA A 65 -8.43 -5.51 -15.98
C ALA A 65 -9.75 -4.76 -15.75
N GLY A 66 -10.35 -4.88 -14.57
CA GLY A 66 -11.66 -4.31 -14.26
C GLY A 66 -11.68 -2.82 -13.91
N SER A 67 -10.63 -2.05 -14.22
CA SER A 67 -10.59 -0.62 -13.90
C SER A 67 -11.71 0.16 -14.62
N PRO A 68 -12.30 1.18 -13.99
CA PRO A 68 -13.16 2.14 -14.69
C PRO A 68 -12.44 2.73 -15.91
N ARG A 69 -13.20 3.03 -16.97
CA ARG A 69 -12.68 3.55 -18.25
C ARG A 69 -13.60 4.63 -18.78
N THR A 70 -13.03 5.77 -19.14
CA THR A 70 -13.72 6.88 -19.81
C THR A 70 -12.76 7.59 -20.75
N GLY A 71 -13.27 8.55 -21.53
CA GLY A 71 -12.42 9.35 -22.43
C GLY A 71 -11.71 8.48 -23.46
N ILE A 72 -10.40 8.71 -23.65
CA ILE A 72 -9.58 8.00 -24.64
C ILE A 72 -9.48 6.48 -24.37
N TYR A 73 -9.80 6.03 -23.15
CA TYR A 73 -9.78 4.62 -22.74
C TYR A 73 -11.15 3.95 -22.83
N GLY A 74 -12.22 4.69 -23.19
CA GLY A 74 -13.61 4.21 -23.12
C GLY A 74 -13.86 2.94 -23.94
N ASP A 75 -13.20 2.80 -25.10
CA ASP A 75 -13.35 1.66 -26.00
C ASP A 75 -12.31 0.55 -25.79
N TYR A 76 -11.43 0.70 -24.79
CA TYR A 76 -10.38 -0.29 -24.54
C TYR A 76 -10.99 -1.57 -23.97
N SER A 77 -10.50 -2.71 -24.44
CA SER A 77 -10.76 -4.02 -23.87
C SER A 77 -10.03 -4.23 -22.54
N ASP A 78 -10.39 -5.30 -21.81
CA ASP A 78 -9.72 -5.70 -20.56
C ASP A 78 -8.22 -5.94 -20.77
N GLY A 79 -7.85 -6.57 -21.88
CA GLY A 79 -6.45 -6.84 -22.21
C GLY A 79 -5.67 -5.56 -22.52
N GLU A 80 -6.27 -4.63 -23.26
CA GLU A 80 -5.64 -3.33 -23.54
C GLU A 80 -5.45 -2.52 -22.25
N MET A 81 -6.42 -2.54 -21.33
CA MET A 81 -6.27 -1.88 -20.04
C MET A 81 -5.19 -2.49 -19.16
N GLN A 82 -5.03 -3.81 -19.14
CA GLN A 82 -3.94 -4.45 -18.39
C GLN A 82 -2.57 -3.93 -18.88
N VAL A 83 -2.40 -3.79 -20.20
CA VAL A 83 -1.16 -3.25 -20.79
C VAL A 83 -0.94 -1.80 -20.39
N VAL A 84 -1.96 -0.94 -20.50
CA VAL A 84 -1.88 0.48 -20.08
C VAL A 84 -1.47 0.59 -18.62
N ARG A 85 -2.19 -0.10 -17.73
CA ARG A 85 -1.96 -0.01 -16.28
C ARG A 85 -0.59 -0.55 -15.89
N ALA A 86 -0.14 -1.63 -16.51
CA ALA A 86 1.22 -2.14 -16.31
C ALA A 86 2.28 -1.11 -16.73
N GLN A 87 2.08 -0.38 -17.83
CA GLN A 87 2.99 0.68 -18.26
C GLN A 87 2.97 1.88 -17.30
N GLU A 88 1.80 2.30 -16.83
CA GLU A 88 1.66 3.39 -15.85
C GLU A 88 2.39 3.05 -14.54
N GLN A 89 2.23 1.85 -14.01
CA GLN A 89 2.95 1.42 -12.81
C GLN A 89 4.47 1.41 -13.01
N LYS A 90 4.96 0.99 -14.18
CA LYS A 90 6.40 1.05 -14.50
C LYS A 90 6.90 2.49 -14.56
N LYS A 91 6.10 3.43 -15.09
CA LYS A 91 6.45 4.86 -15.06
C LYS A 91 6.48 5.39 -13.62
N ALA A 92 5.53 5.01 -12.76
CA ALA A 92 5.55 5.38 -11.35
C ALA A 92 6.83 4.87 -10.65
N ALA A 93 7.19 3.59 -10.88
CA ALA A 93 8.42 3.00 -10.35
C ALA A 93 9.69 3.72 -10.84
N PHE A 94 9.69 4.19 -12.09
CA PHE A 94 10.79 5.02 -12.61
C PHE A 94 10.83 6.40 -11.96
N ILE A 95 9.69 7.10 -11.84
CA ILE A 95 9.60 8.42 -11.19
C ILE A 95 10.06 8.35 -9.72
N GLY A 96 9.67 7.30 -9.00
CA GLY A 96 10.01 7.10 -7.59
C GLY A 96 11.36 6.46 -7.33
N ASN A 97 12.19 6.23 -8.36
CA ASN A 97 13.49 5.56 -8.25
C ASN A 97 13.43 4.21 -7.49
N TYR A 98 12.44 3.37 -7.81
CA TYR A 98 12.28 2.09 -7.12
C TYR A 98 13.45 1.16 -7.41
N ALA A 99 13.78 0.31 -6.44
CA ALA A 99 14.69 -0.81 -6.66
C ALA A 99 14.12 -1.82 -7.67
N ALA A 100 12.83 -2.10 -7.55
CA ALA A 100 12.11 -3.07 -8.37
C ALA A 100 10.59 -2.83 -8.28
N GLN A 101 9.87 -3.30 -9.30
CA GLN A 101 8.41 -3.31 -9.37
C GLN A 101 7.94 -4.67 -9.89
N PHE A 102 7.21 -5.40 -9.05
CA PHE A 102 6.50 -6.62 -9.43
C PHE A 102 5.08 -6.30 -9.91
N LEU A 103 4.67 -6.97 -10.97
CA LEU A 103 3.30 -6.98 -11.50
C LEU A 103 2.88 -8.46 -11.60
N LEU A 104 2.12 -8.95 -10.63
CA LEU A 104 1.88 -10.40 -10.49
C LEU A 104 0.75 -10.93 -11.36
N ASP A 105 -0.06 -10.04 -11.94
CA ASP A 105 -1.07 -10.36 -12.95
C ASP A 105 -2.22 -11.27 -12.48
N HIS A 106 -2.40 -11.48 -11.17
CA HIS A 106 -3.53 -12.25 -10.67
C HIS A 106 -4.86 -11.54 -10.98
N PRO A 107 -5.94 -12.22 -11.37
CA PRO A 107 -7.25 -11.59 -11.41
C PRO A 107 -7.72 -11.28 -9.98
N SER A 108 -8.50 -10.22 -9.78
CA SER A 108 -9.01 -9.88 -8.43
C SER A 108 -9.84 -11.02 -7.80
N SER A 109 -10.47 -11.88 -8.61
CA SER A 109 -11.16 -13.10 -8.13
C SER A 109 -10.21 -14.10 -7.48
N ALA A 110 -8.98 -14.24 -7.98
CA ALA A 110 -7.95 -15.10 -7.39
C ALA A 110 -7.48 -14.58 -6.03
N ILE A 111 -7.43 -13.25 -5.86
CA ILE A 111 -7.11 -12.60 -4.58
C ILE A 111 -8.26 -12.78 -3.58
N LYS A 112 -9.51 -12.60 -4.01
CA LYS A 112 -10.69 -12.74 -3.15
C LYS A 112 -11.02 -14.19 -2.77
N ASN A 113 -10.41 -15.18 -3.43
CA ASN A 113 -10.58 -16.58 -3.09
C ASN A 113 -9.67 -16.97 -1.89
N PRO A 114 -10.24 -17.31 -0.71
CA PRO A 114 -9.45 -17.70 0.46
C PRO A 114 -8.72 -19.03 0.26
N ALA A 115 -9.25 -19.94 -0.56
CA ALA A 115 -8.62 -21.23 -0.83
C ALA A 115 -7.42 -21.14 -1.80
N ASN A 116 -7.30 -20.04 -2.54
CA ASN A 116 -6.21 -19.86 -3.49
C ASN A 116 -4.92 -19.45 -2.78
N ARG A 117 -3.98 -20.40 -2.69
CA ARG A 117 -2.66 -20.20 -2.09
C ARG A 117 -1.63 -19.57 -3.02
N ALA A 118 -1.82 -19.61 -4.34
CA ALA A 118 -0.80 -19.16 -5.28
C ALA A 118 -0.29 -17.73 -5.03
N PRO A 119 -1.14 -16.72 -4.75
CA PRO A 119 -0.64 -15.37 -4.45
C PRO A 119 0.11 -15.29 -3.11
N VAL A 120 -0.17 -16.18 -2.15
CA VAL A 120 0.60 -16.24 -0.89
C VAL A 120 1.99 -16.79 -1.15
N GLU A 121 2.12 -17.85 -1.97
CA GLU A 121 3.42 -18.43 -2.31
C GLU A 121 4.30 -17.46 -3.11
N ASP A 122 3.70 -16.65 -3.99
CA ASP A 122 4.41 -15.55 -4.68
C ASP A 122 4.96 -14.53 -3.67
N LEU A 123 4.14 -14.10 -2.71
CA LEU A 123 4.57 -13.16 -1.67
C LEU A 123 5.66 -13.73 -0.77
N ILE A 124 5.62 -15.02 -0.44
CA ILE A 124 6.70 -15.69 0.31
C ILE A 124 8.01 -15.64 -0.48
N ALA A 125 7.95 -15.93 -1.78
CA ALA A 125 9.13 -15.88 -2.63
C ALA A 125 9.71 -14.46 -2.70
N ILE A 126 8.86 -13.44 -2.87
CA ILE A 126 9.27 -12.03 -2.90
C ILE A 126 9.88 -11.61 -1.56
N LEU A 127 9.18 -11.83 -0.44
CA LEU A 127 9.67 -11.47 0.89
C LEU A 127 11.03 -12.10 1.21
N ARG A 128 11.29 -13.34 0.76
CA ARG A 128 12.61 -13.99 0.94
C ARG A 128 13.70 -13.39 0.07
N ALA A 129 13.36 -12.94 -1.14
CA ALA A 129 14.29 -12.32 -2.06
C ALA A 129 14.62 -10.88 -1.65
N THR A 130 13.65 -10.16 -1.08
CA THR A 130 13.79 -8.75 -0.72
C THR A 130 14.17 -8.50 0.73
N ARG A 131 13.79 -9.39 1.66
CA ARG A 131 14.03 -9.29 3.11
C ARG A 131 13.86 -7.86 3.66
N PRO A 132 12.71 -7.22 3.40
CA PRO A 132 12.52 -5.83 3.75
C PRO A 132 12.50 -5.65 5.27
N GLU A 133 12.94 -4.48 5.73
CA GLU A 133 12.77 -4.07 7.12
C GLU A 133 11.33 -3.65 7.38
N ILE A 134 10.69 -2.98 6.42
CA ILE A 134 9.35 -2.42 6.54
C ILE A 134 8.47 -2.93 5.39
N VAL A 135 7.27 -3.42 5.73
CA VAL A 135 6.24 -3.79 4.77
C VAL A 135 5.02 -2.87 4.91
N TYR A 136 4.58 -2.29 3.79
CA TYR A 136 3.34 -1.53 3.67
C TYR A 136 2.31 -2.34 2.89
N THR A 137 1.06 -2.32 3.33
CA THR A 137 -0.09 -2.93 2.64
C THR A 137 -1.36 -2.12 2.94
N HIS A 138 -2.49 -2.53 2.41
CA HIS A 138 -3.81 -1.99 2.75
C HIS A 138 -4.18 -2.15 4.22
N ASN A 139 -4.88 -1.16 4.79
CA ASN A 139 -5.49 -1.28 6.11
C ASN A 139 -6.61 -2.35 6.13
N PRO A 140 -6.80 -3.07 7.25
CA PRO A 140 -7.78 -4.16 7.33
C PRO A 140 -9.25 -3.70 7.42
N ALA A 141 -9.50 -2.40 7.49
CA ALA A 141 -10.85 -1.81 7.52
C ALA A 141 -11.22 -1.12 6.20
N ASP A 142 -10.45 -1.32 5.13
CA ASP A 142 -10.69 -0.69 3.84
C ASP A 142 -12.08 -1.06 3.25
N LYS A 143 -12.59 -0.25 2.32
CA LYS A 143 -13.91 -0.44 1.70
C LYS A 143 -13.89 -1.38 0.51
N HIS A 144 -12.71 -1.78 0.04
CA HIS A 144 -12.56 -2.58 -1.18
C HIS A 144 -12.12 -4.01 -0.87
N ASP A 145 -12.95 -5.01 -1.17
CA ASP A 145 -12.69 -6.43 -0.81
C ASP A 145 -11.35 -6.97 -1.32
N THR A 146 -10.91 -6.59 -2.54
CA THR A 146 -9.59 -6.99 -3.04
C THR A 146 -8.46 -6.45 -2.15
N HIS A 147 -8.60 -5.26 -1.56
CA HIS A 147 -7.59 -4.67 -0.66
C HIS A 147 -7.49 -5.50 0.61
N ILE A 148 -8.64 -5.87 1.19
CA ILE A 148 -8.72 -6.79 2.33
C ILE A 148 -8.09 -8.14 1.98
N GLY A 149 -8.40 -8.69 0.81
CA GLY A 149 -7.82 -9.95 0.34
C GLY A 149 -6.30 -9.90 0.21
N VAL A 150 -5.73 -8.81 -0.32
CA VAL A 150 -4.27 -8.61 -0.39
C VAL A 150 -3.66 -8.48 1.01
N MET A 151 -4.26 -7.70 1.89
CA MET A 151 -3.78 -7.55 3.27
C MET A 151 -3.74 -8.90 3.99
N LEU A 152 -4.81 -9.70 3.90
CA LEU A 152 -4.88 -11.03 4.52
C LEU A 152 -3.83 -11.99 3.93
N LYS A 153 -3.62 -11.99 2.61
CA LYS A 153 -2.60 -12.83 1.97
C LYS A 153 -1.19 -12.38 2.33
N THR A 154 -0.96 -11.08 2.48
CA THR A 154 0.31 -10.51 2.95
C THR A 154 0.60 -10.94 4.38
N LEU A 155 -0.37 -10.82 5.28
CA LEU A 155 -0.25 -11.30 6.66
C LEU A 155 0.05 -12.81 6.71
N ALA A 156 -0.66 -13.61 5.91
CA ALA A 156 -0.42 -15.05 5.81
C ALA A 156 0.99 -15.38 5.30
N ALA A 157 1.46 -14.67 4.28
CA ALA A 157 2.82 -14.84 3.74
C ALA A 157 3.87 -14.51 4.81
N ILE A 158 3.76 -13.37 5.50
CA ILE A 158 4.69 -12.98 6.56
C ILE A 158 4.66 -14.00 7.71
N ARG A 159 3.48 -14.41 8.19
CA ARG A 159 3.35 -15.41 9.27
C ARG A 159 3.95 -16.77 8.90
N SER A 160 3.97 -17.13 7.63
CA SER A 160 4.58 -18.38 7.16
C SER A 160 6.11 -18.39 7.22
N LEU A 161 6.74 -17.20 7.30
CA LEU A 161 8.18 -17.07 7.43
C LEU A 161 8.62 -17.33 8.88
N PRO A 162 9.82 -17.89 9.10
CA PRO A 162 10.46 -17.90 10.41
C PRO A 162 10.49 -16.49 11.00
N LYS A 163 10.27 -16.34 12.32
CA LYS A 163 10.21 -15.01 12.97
C LYS A 163 11.40 -14.08 12.65
N LYS A 164 12.61 -14.67 12.51
CA LYS A 164 13.85 -13.94 12.16
C LYS A 164 13.91 -13.43 10.71
N GLU A 165 13.02 -13.90 9.83
CA GLU A 165 12.92 -13.51 8.42
C GLU A 165 11.73 -12.58 8.17
N ARG A 166 10.93 -12.28 9.20
CA ARG A 166 9.81 -11.35 9.11
C ARG A 166 10.31 -9.90 9.13
N PRO A 167 9.60 -8.95 8.49
CA PRO A 167 9.96 -7.54 8.58
C PRO A 167 9.86 -7.04 10.03
N CYS A 168 10.61 -6.00 10.34
CA CYS A 168 10.57 -5.34 11.65
C CYS A 168 9.28 -4.54 11.84
N LYS A 169 8.71 -4.01 10.75
CA LYS A 169 7.48 -3.22 10.76
C LYS A 169 6.51 -3.68 9.68
N PHE A 170 5.22 -3.67 10.02
CA PHE A 170 4.13 -3.98 9.10
C PHE A 170 3.00 -2.98 9.26
N TYR A 171 2.71 -2.22 8.20
CA TYR A 171 1.78 -1.09 8.24
C TYR A 171 0.60 -1.27 7.29
N GLY A 172 -0.61 -1.07 7.82
CA GLY A 172 -1.87 -1.07 7.07
C GLY A 172 -2.31 0.35 6.75
N CYS A 173 -2.13 0.78 5.51
CA CYS A 173 -2.19 2.17 5.09
C CYS A 173 -3.57 2.56 4.51
N GLU A 174 -3.84 3.86 4.50
CA GLU A 174 -5.08 4.46 3.96
C GLU A 174 -5.18 4.38 2.43
N VAL A 175 -6.35 3.99 1.92
CA VAL A 175 -6.71 4.12 0.48
C VAL A 175 -8.17 4.54 0.32
N TRP A 176 -9.14 3.61 0.39
CA TRP A 176 -10.57 3.96 0.28
C TRP A 176 -11.19 4.39 1.60
N ARG A 177 -10.68 3.84 2.70
CA ARG A 177 -11.01 4.29 4.04
C ARG A 177 -9.81 4.99 4.66
N ASP A 178 -10.08 6.15 5.24
CA ASP A 178 -9.19 6.86 6.14
C ASP A 178 -9.20 6.20 7.54
N LEU A 179 -8.35 6.69 8.44
CA LEU A 179 -8.21 6.17 9.80
C LEU A 179 -8.80 7.08 10.87
N ASP A 180 -9.66 8.04 10.54
CA ASP A 180 -10.31 8.94 11.52
C ASP A 180 -11.19 8.24 12.57
N TRP A 181 -11.52 6.97 12.33
CA TRP A 181 -12.19 6.11 13.30
C TRP A 181 -11.23 5.51 14.36
N MET A 182 -9.91 5.69 14.21
CA MET A 182 -8.90 5.38 15.22
C MET A 182 -8.57 6.63 16.03
N LEU A 183 -8.21 6.47 17.31
CA LEU A 183 -7.67 7.57 18.11
C LEU A 183 -6.29 7.96 17.59
N ASP A 184 -5.91 9.24 17.69
CA ASP A 184 -4.64 9.73 17.12
C ASP A 184 -3.41 9.05 17.72
N GLU A 185 -3.47 8.66 19.00
CA GLU A 185 -2.42 7.91 19.71
C GLU A 185 -2.26 6.45 19.22
N ASP A 186 -3.25 5.92 18.50
CA ASP A 186 -3.22 4.58 17.91
C ASP A 186 -2.81 4.61 16.42
N LYS A 187 -2.75 5.79 15.80
CA LYS A 187 -2.33 5.96 14.41
C LYS A 187 -0.81 6.00 14.34
N VAL A 188 -0.26 5.38 13.30
CA VAL A 188 1.08 5.73 12.83
C VAL A 188 0.94 6.91 11.89
N ALA A 189 1.52 8.05 12.27
CA ALA A 189 1.49 9.28 11.48
C ALA A 189 2.84 9.50 10.79
N PHE A 190 2.83 9.47 9.46
CA PHE A 190 4.01 9.74 8.64
C PHE A 190 4.01 11.20 8.21
N ASP A 191 5.09 11.92 8.53
CA ASP A 191 5.37 13.22 7.91
C ASP A 191 5.86 13.01 6.48
N VAL A 192 5.00 13.39 5.53
CA VAL A 192 5.25 13.23 4.09
C VAL A 192 5.31 14.59 3.41
N SER A 193 5.76 15.63 4.11
CA SER A 193 5.79 17.01 3.61
C SER A 193 6.77 17.24 2.46
N ARG A 194 7.81 16.40 2.36
CA ARG A 194 8.86 16.55 1.35
C ARG A 194 8.43 16.07 -0.05
N HIS A 195 9.03 16.66 -1.08
CA HIS A 195 8.88 16.26 -2.48
C HIS A 195 7.42 16.19 -2.97
N GLU A 196 6.58 17.16 -2.58
CA GLU A 196 5.17 17.25 -3.00
C GLU A 196 4.99 17.14 -4.54
N ASN A 197 5.89 17.77 -5.31
CA ASN A 197 5.89 17.69 -6.77
C ASN A 197 6.08 16.26 -7.30
N MET A 198 6.94 15.47 -6.66
CA MET A 198 7.13 14.07 -7.01
C MET A 198 5.92 13.23 -6.61
N GLN A 199 5.34 13.47 -5.43
CA GLN A 199 4.13 12.77 -4.98
C GLN A 199 2.97 12.99 -5.94
N MET A 200 2.78 14.24 -6.41
CA MET A 200 1.81 14.56 -7.45
C MET A 200 2.09 13.78 -8.74
N ALA A 201 3.34 13.78 -9.22
CA ALA A 201 3.71 13.05 -10.43
C ALA A 201 3.46 11.54 -10.31
N LEU A 202 3.74 10.94 -9.15
CA LEU A 202 3.53 9.52 -8.87
C LEU A 202 2.06 9.11 -8.99
N VAL A 203 1.12 9.93 -8.51
CA VAL A 203 -0.31 9.60 -8.61
C VAL A 203 -0.89 10.04 -9.97
N SER A 204 -0.43 11.16 -10.53
CA SER A 204 -0.92 11.69 -11.81
C SER A 204 -0.48 10.86 -13.03
N VAL A 205 0.55 10.02 -12.92
CA VAL A 205 1.01 9.18 -14.05
C VAL A 205 0.00 8.11 -14.45
N PHE A 206 -0.93 7.76 -13.56
CA PHE A 206 -2.05 6.85 -13.81
C PHE A 206 -3.19 7.56 -14.54
N ASP A 207 -2.91 8.09 -15.74
CA ASP A 207 -3.87 8.85 -16.54
C ASP A 207 -5.16 8.06 -16.78
N SER A 208 -5.06 6.74 -16.99
CA SER A 208 -6.22 5.88 -17.14
C SER A 208 -7.19 5.91 -15.96
N GLN A 209 -6.69 6.18 -14.75
CA GLN A 209 -7.51 6.31 -13.54
C GLN A 209 -7.94 7.76 -13.31
N VAL A 210 -7.04 8.73 -13.50
CA VAL A 210 -7.29 10.16 -13.27
C VAL A 210 -8.27 10.74 -14.30
N SER A 211 -8.04 10.47 -15.58
CA SER A 211 -8.93 10.81 -16.70
C SER A 211 -10.18 9.91 -16.74
N GLY A 212 -10.15 8.79 -15.99
CA GLY A 212 -11.24 7.83 -15.76
C GLY A 212 -12.43 8.35 -14.94
N GLY A 213 -12.41 9.64 -14.56
CA GLY A 213 -13.49 10.30 -13.82
C GLY A 213 -13.26 10.39 -12.30
N LYS A 214 -12.14 9.90 -11.78
CA LYS A 214 -11.76 10.05 -10.36
C LYS A 214 -10.39 10.72 -10.26
N ARG A 215 -10.38 11.98 -9.83
CA ARG A 215 -9.16 12.77 -9.60
C ARG A 215 -8.41 12.31 -8.34
N TYR A 216 -7.90 11.08 -8.35
CA TYR A 216 -7.17 10.49 -7.24
C TYR A 216 -5.91 11.30 -6.90
N ASP A 217 -5.29 11.94 -7.89
CA ASP A 217 -4.20 12.89 -7.70
C ASP A 217 -4.58 14.03 -6.74
N LEU A 218 -5.68 14.72 -7.01
CA LEU A 218 -6.17 15.80 -6.16
C LEU A 218 -6.70 15.29 -4.82
N ALA A 219 -7.44 14.18 -4.82
CA ALA A 219 -8.04 13.63 -3.61
C ALA A 219 -6.98 13.12 -2.63
N THR A 220 -5.92 12.47 -3.13
CA THR A 220 -4.84 11.94 -2.30
C THR A 220 -4.05 13.05 -1.64
N MET A 221 -3.64 14.08 -2.41
CA MET A 221 -2.93 15.23 -1.83
C MET A 221 -3.82 16.06 -0.91
N GLY A 222 -5.09 16.23 -1.27
CA GLY A 222 -6.09 16.87 -0.42
C GLY A 222 -6.25 16.14 0.92
N ARG A 223 -6.31 14.81 0.91
CA ARG A 223 -6.33 14.01 2.14
C ARG A 223 -5.06 14.20 2.95
N ARG A 224 -3.87 14.16 2.33
CA ARG A 224 -2.61 14.34 3.08
C ARG A 224 -2.54 15.70 3.78
N ARG A 225 -3.00 16.75 3.11
CA ARG A 225 -3.12 18.10 3.69
C ARG A 225 -4.13 18.14 4.83
N ALA A 226 -5.31 17.54 4.62
CA ALA A 226 -6.36 17.47 5.65
C ALA A 226 -5.88 16.70 6.88
N ASN A 227 -5.25 15.54 6.70
CA ASN A 227 -4.65 14.75 7.77
C ASN A 227 -3.67 15.59 8.58
N ALA A 228 -2.76 16.31 7.94
CA ALA A 228 -1.80 17.17 8.63
C ALA A 228 -2.47 18.27 9.45
N THR A 229 -3.47 18.95 8.88
CA THR A 229 -4.18 20.06 9.52
C THR A 229 -5.07 19.62 10.70
N TYR A 230 -5.67 18.44 10.60
CA TYR A 230 -6.63 17.95 11.60
C TYR A 230 -6.02 16.98 12.62
N TYR A 231 -4.74 16.64 12.53
CA TYR A 231 -4.10 15.66 13.42
C TYR A 231 -4.07 16.09 14.89
N ALA A 232 -3.88 17.38 15.20
CA ALA A 232 -3.83 17.86 16.58
C ALA A 232 -4.68 19.12 16.77
N SER A 233 -5.73 19.05 17.59
CA SER A 233 -6.69 20.14 17.80
C SER A 233 -6.15 21.34 18.61
N HIS A 234 -5.02 21.18 19.29
CA HIS A 234 -4.47 22.17 20.23
C HIS A 234 -2.96 22.42 20.07
N ALA A 235 -2.33 21.85 19.03
CA ALA A 235 -0.93 22.09 18.70
C ALA A 235 -0.84 22.77 17.32
N THR A 236 0.21 23.55 17.10
CA THR A 236 0.54 24.02 15.75
C THR A 236 1.07 22.87 14.90
N ASP A 237 0.66 22.82 13.65
CA ASP A 237 1.08 21.77 12.71
C ASP A 237 2.61 21.73 12.59
N MET A 238 3.16 20.53 12.73
CA MET A 238 4.60 20.25 12.57
C MET A 238 4.93 19.69 11.18
N ALA A 239 3.92 19.35 10.39
CA ALA A 239 4.01 18.78 9.04
C ALA A 239 3.00 19.47 8.12
N ASP A 240 3.34 19.65 6.85
CA ASP A 240 2.45 20.20 5.83
C ASP A 240 1.56 19.12 5.19
N LEU A 241 2.04 17.87 5.16
CA LEU A 241 1.36 16.72 4.58
C LEU A 241 1.57 15.49 5.48
N MET A 242 0.50 14.73 5.71
CA MET A 242 0.53 13.57 6.59
C MET A 242 -0.21 12.38 5.98
N ALA A 243 0.37 11.19 6.11
CA ALA A 243 -0.29 9.93 5.77
C ALA A 243 -0.44 9.07 7.02
N PHE A 244 -1.55 8.36 7.17
CA PHE A 244 -1.76 7.47 8.31
C PHE A 244 -1.65 5.99 7.93
N ALA A 245 -1.23 5.20 8.91
CA ALA A 245 -1.37 3.75 8.90
C ALA A 245 -1.79 3.22 10.26
N MET A 246 -2.40 2.03 10.22
CA MET A 246 -2.57 1.17 11.38
C MET A 246 -1.29 0.35 11.57
N ASP A 247 -0.74 0.32 12.78
CA ASP A 247 0.37 -0.59 13.09
C ASP A 247 -0.16 -2.04 13.12
N LEU A 248 0.28 -2.86 12.16
CA LEU A 248 -0.05 -4.27 12.05
C LEU A 248 1.10 -5.16 12.57
N THR A 249 2.20 -4.59 13.04
CA THR A 249 3.36 -5.32 13.57
C THR A 249 2.97 -6.35 14.65
N PRO A 250 2.05 -6.04 15.60
CA PRO A 250 1.61 -7.05 16.58
C PRO A 250 1.06 -8.34 15.97
N LEU A 251 0.44 -8.28 14.79
CA LEU A 251 -0.11 -9.44 14.09
C LEU A 251 0.99 -10.36 13.54
N ILE A 252 2.17 -9.83 13.23
CA ILE A 252 3.29 -10.64 12.73
C ILE A 252 4.27 -11.05 13.85
N GLU A 253 4.13 -10.50 15.06
CA GLU A 253 4.86 -10.95 16.26
C GLU A 253 4.13 -12.08 17.00
N LYS A 254 2.79 -11.99 17.05
CA LYS A 254 1.88 -12.92 17.73
C LYS A 254 1.01 -13.65 16.70
N ASP A 255 1.37 -14.90 16.42
CA ASP A 255 0.74 -15.70 15.35
C ASP A 255 -0.73 -16.05 15.65
N ASP A 256 -1.10 -16.09 16.92
CA ASP A 256 -2.44 -16.36 17.44
C ASP A 256 -3.32 -15.11 17.57
N LEU A 257 -2.78 -13.92 17.36
CA LEU A 257 -3.56 -12.69 17.41
C LEU A 257 -4.52 -12.64 16.22
N ASP A 258 -5.81 -12.71 16.51
CA ASP A 258 -6.86 -12.64 15.51
C ASP A 258 -7.01 -11.21 14.97
N ILE A 259 -7.06 -11.09 13.64
CA ILE A 259 -7.11 -9.78 12.97
C ILE A 259 -8.47 -9.10 13.17
N GLU A 260 -9.55 -9.86 13.18
CA GLU A 260 -10.89 -9.31 13.38
C GLU A 260 -11.02 -8.74 14.80
N GLY A 261 -10.58 -9.50 15.80
CA GLY A 261 -10.47 -9.05 17.19
C GLY A 261 -9.57 -7.82 17.35
N TYR A 262 -8.43 -7.79 16.65
CA TYR A 262 -7.51 -6.67 16.67
C TYR A 262 -8.16 -5.37 16.15
N VAL A 263 -8.80 -5.41 14.98
CA VAL A 263 -9.49 -4.25 14.41
C VAL A 263 -10.68 -3.83 15.27
N ARG A 264 -11.46 -4.79 15.76
CA ARG A 264 -12.62 -4.55 16.63
C ARG A 264 -12.24 -3.80 17.90
N ALA A 265 -11.09 -4.11 18.51
CA ALA A 265 -10.63 -3.43 19.71
C ALA A 265 -10.45 -1.91 19.50
N HIS A 266 -9.94 -1.49 18.33
CA HIS A 266 -9.82 -0.07 17.98
C HIS A 266 -11.18 0.59 17.77
N ILE A 267 -12.10 -0.08 17.06
CA ILE A 267 -13.48 0.41 16.86
C ILE A 267 -14.19 0.62 18.20
N GLU A 268 -14.11 -0.36 19.10
CA GLU A 268 -14.73 -0.26 20.42
C GLU A 268 -14.06 0.82 21.29
N ARG A 269 -12.74 1.01 21.15
CA ARG A 269 -12.03 2.09 21.84
C ARG A 269 -12.51 3.46 21.38
N PHE A 270 -12.66 3.65 20.07
CA PHE A 270 -13.23 4.88 19.51
C PHE A 270 -14.66 5.12 20.02
N ALA A 271 -15.51 4.09 20.01
CA ALA A 271 -16.87 4.19 20.55
C ALA A 271 -16.90 4.59 22.03
N ARG A 272 -15.97 4.06 22.84
CA ARG A 272 -15.81 4.44 24.25
C ARG A 272 -15.32 5.88 24.41
N ASP A 273 -14.34 6.33 23.63
CA ASP A 273 -13.85 7.72 23.68
C ASP A 273 -14.97 8.72 23.37
N VAL A 274 -15.72 8.49 22.28
CA VAL A 274 -16.87 9.32 21.90
C VAL A 274 -17.91 9.37 23.04
N SER A 275 -18.30 8.20 23.57
CA SER A 275 -19.28 8.10 24.66
C SER A 275 -18.80 8.79 25.94
N GLY A 276 -17.51 8.66 26.27
CA GLY A 276 -16.89 9.28 27.43
C GLY A 276 -16.87 10.81 27.33
N ARG A 277 -16.50 11.35 26.15
CA ARG A 277 -16.51 12.81 25.90
C ARG A 277 -17.91 13.40 26.02
N LEU A 278 -18.91 12.74 25.42
CA LEU A 278 -20.30 13.17 25.49
C LEU A 278 -20.84 13.14 26.92
N SER A 279 -20.51 12.09 27.68
CA SER A 279 -20.96 11.95 29.08
C SER A 279 -20.32 12.99 30.01
N ARG A 280 -19.09 13.43 29.74
CA ARG A 280 -18.40 14.47 30.52
C ARG A 280 -18.98 15.88 30.31
N LEU A 281 -19.61 16.13 29.16
CA LEU A 281 -20.13 17.44 28.76
C LEU A 281 -21.66 17.52 28.81
N ARG A 282 -22.33 16.48 29.33
CA ARG A 282 -23.76 16.43 29.62
C ARG A 282 -23.97 16.59 31.12
#